data_AF-A0A9E2TWW3-F1
#
_entry.id   AF-A0A9E2TWW3-F1
#
_cell.length_a   1.000
_cell.length_b   1.000
_cell.length_c   1.000
_cell.angle_alpha   90.00
_cell.angle_beta   90.00
_cell.angle_gamma   90.00
#
_symmetry.space_group_name_H-M   'P 1'
#
loop_
_entity.id
_entity.type
_entity.pdbx_description
1 polymer ?
#
loop_
_entity_poly.entity_id
_entity_poly.type
_entity_poly.pdbx_seq_one_letter_code
_entity_poly.pdbx_strand_id
1 'polypeptide(L)'
;MNPNKFTWFLLTTIYLFISGCNTQEPKLIPQWTVHEIELTAHDTYENPFTQVNLWAVFKSSVGDSLVRPGFWDGDQSWKIRFAPPKADVTWTYETFANPEDDGLHGKKGTFHSV
;
A
#
# COMPACT_ATOMS: atom_id res chain seq x y z
N MET A 1 26.66 11.32 55.57
CA MET A 1 25.40 10.55 55.47
C MET A 1 24.24 11.55 55.34
N ASN A 2 23.59 11.58 54.19
CA ASN A 2 22.23 12.12 53.99
C ASN A 2 21.62 11.33 52.80
N PRO A 3 20.45 10.66 52.92
CA PRO A 3 20.22 9.36 52.27
C PRO A 3 19.27 9.39 51.06
N ASN A 4 19.31 10.43 50.21
CA ASN A 4 18.32 10.58 49.12
C ASN A 4 18.95 10.55 47.72
N LYS A 5 20.04 9.78 47.57
CA LYS A 5 20.61 9.36 46.29
C LYS A 5 20.08 7.96 45.94
N PHE A 6 18.86 7.80 45.40
CA PHE A 6 18.55 6.56 44.63
C PHE A 6 17.20 6.48 43.90
N THR A 7 16.25 7.40 44.10
CA THR A 7 14.86 7.18 43.66
C THR A 7 14.38 8.02 42.48
N TRP A 8 15.23 8.89 41.92
CA TRP A 8 14.88 9.75 40.77
C TRP A 8 15.54 9.34 39.44
N PHE A 9 16.25 8.22 39.41
CA PHE A 9 16.94 7.70 38.21
C PHE A 9 16.33 6.40 37.65
N LEU A 10 15.13 6.04 38.12
CA LEU A 10 14.45 4.77 37.82
C LEU A 10 13.06 4.94 37.18
N LEU A 11 12.67 6.17 36.81
CA LEU A 11 11.34 6.46 36.22
C LEU A 11 11.37 7.20 34.87
N THR A 12 12.54 7.56 34.34
CA THR A 12 12.66 8.21 33.01
C THR A 12 13.20 7.28 31.90
N THR A 13 13.65 6.06 32.24
CA THR A 13 14.25 5.08 31.32
C THR A 13 13.28 4.01 30.80
N ILE A 14 11.97 4.21 30.92
CA ILE A 14 10.92 3.25 30.46
C ILE A 14 9.98 3.85 29.39
N TYR A 15 10.26 5.05 28.88
CA TYR A 15 9.41 5.70 27.86
C TYR A 15 10.05 5.75 26.46
N LEU A 16 10.82 4.73 26.07
CA LEU A 16 11.53 4.75 24.79
C LEU A 16 11.60 3.40 24.08
N PHE A 17 10.53 2.59 24.09
CA PHE A 17 10.49 1.34 23.29
C PHE A 17 9.08 0.92 22.86
N ILE A 18 8.21 1.87 22.52
CA ILE A 18 6.93 1.56 21.85
C ILE A 18 6.78 2.42 20.59
N SER A 19 7.77 2.33 19.71
CA SER A 19 7.67 2.78 18.31
C SER A 19 7.92 1.55 17.46
N GLY A 20 7.01 1.02 16.66
CA GLY A 20 5.64 1.38 16.36
C GLY A 20 5.25 0.38 15.28
N CYS A 21 4.41 -0.60 15.61
CA CYS A 21 3.77 -1.39 14.55
C CYS A 21 2.71 -0.45 13.98
N ASN A 22 3.09 0.30 12.94
CA ASN A 22 2.23 1.29 12.32
C ASN A 22 1.12 0.55 11.57
N THR A 23 0.08 0.15 12.30
CA THR A 23 -1.13 -0.42 11.73
C THR A 23 -1.88 0.76 11.12
N GLN A 24 -1.58 1.08 9.87
CA GLN A 24 -2.41 2.00 9.12
C GLN A 24 -3.81 1.41 9.06
N GLU A 25 -4.80 2.17 9.52
CA GLU A 25 -6.19 1.74 9.40
C GLU A 25 -6.52 1.49 7.91
N PRO A 26 -7.22 0.39 7.60
CA PRO A 26 -7.55 0.07 6.22
C PRO A 26 -8.44 1.18 5.63
N LYS A 27 -8.07 1.68 4.45
CA LYS A 27 -8.86 2.65 3.71
C LYS A 27 -10.26 2.10 3.44
N LEU A 28 -11.30 2.87 3.71
CA LEU A 28 -12.69 2.51 3.40
C LEU A 28 -13.04 2.99 1.98
N ILE A 29 -13.49 2.08 1.13
CA ILE A 29 -13.85 2.37 -0.27
C ILE A 29 -15.30 1.93 -0.50
N PRO A 30 -16.23 2.84 -0.83
CA PRO A 30 -17.59 2.43 -1.12
C PRO A 30 -17.68 1.48 -2.32
N GLN A 31 -18.60 0.53 -2.28
CA GLN A 31 -18.90 -0.38 -3.38
C GLN A 31 -19.14 0.39 -4.67
N TRP A 32 -18.59 -0.13 -5.77
CA TRP A 32 -18.69 0.45 -7.11
C TRP A 32 -18.11 1.87 -7.25
N THR A 33 -17.29 2.33 -6.30
CA THR A 33 -16.53 3.58 -6.43
C THR A 33 -15.07 3.31 -6.79
N VAL A 34 -14.41 4.30 -7.40
CA VAL A 34 -13.03 4.14 -7.87
C VAL A 34 -12.07 4.23 -6.68
N HIS A 35 -11.36 3.14 -6.42
CA HIS A 35 -10.09 3.15 -5.71
C HIS A 35 -8.96 3.30 -6.74
N GLU A 36 -8.32 4.46 -6.75
CA GLU A 36 -7.12 4.72 -7.54
C GLU A 36 -5.86 4.44 -6.71
N ILE A 37 -4.98 3.64 -7.28
CA ILE A 37 -3.63 3.37 -6.79
C ILE A 37 -2.68 4.14 -7.70
N GLU A 38 -1.93 5.05 -7.13
CA GLU A 38 -0.90 5.83 -7.82
C GLU A 38 0.47 5.21 -7.52
N LEU A 39 1.25 5.01 -8.56
CA LEU A 39 2.60 4.45 -8.52
C LEU A 39 3.53 5.37 -9.31
N THR A 40 4.80 5.36 -8.93
CA THR A 40 5.85 6.09 -9.65
C THR A 40 6.88 5.07 -10.11
N ALA A 41 7.14 5.02 -11.42
CA ALA A 41 8.19 4.20 -11.99
C ALA A 41 9.54 4.61 -11.42
N HIS A 42 10.40 3.62 -11.14
CA HIS A 42 11.78 3.88 -10.76
C HIS A 42 12.63 4.18 -11.99
N ASP A 43 12.41 3.43 -13.07
CA ASP A 43 13.15 3.56 -14.31
C ASP A 43 12.52 4.61 -15.24
N THR A 44 13.34 5.08 -16.18
CA THR A 44 12.88 5.95 -17.27
C THR A 44 12.73 5.14 -18.54
N TYR A 45 11.58 5.28 -19.19
CA TYR A 45 11.25 4.61 -20.44
C TYR A 45 11.08 5.64 -21.56
N GLU A 46 11.58 5.32 -22.75
CA GLU A 46 11.45 6.19 -23.94
C GLU A 46 10.00 6.27 -24.41
N ASN A 47 9.30 5.14 -24.40
CA ASN A 47 7.87 5.04 -24.68
C ASN A 47 7.18 4.15 -23.65
N PRO A 48 6.84 4.70 -22.46
CA PRO A 48 6.25 3.94 -21.36
C PRO A 48 5.00 3.15 -21.78
N PHE A 49 4.14 3.76 -22.61
CA PHE A 49 2.88 3.16 -23.08
C PHE A 49 3.08 1.84 -23.84
N THR A 50 4.19 1.69 -24.57
CA THR A 50 4.47 0.48 -25.35
C THR A 50 5.47 -0.47 -24.69
N GLN A 51 6.31 0.06 -23.79
CA GLN A 51 7.43 -0.67 -23.22
C GLN A 51 7.10 -1.34 -21.89
N VAL A 52 6.06 -0.87 -21.18
CA VAL A 52 5.73 -1.35 -19.85
C VAL A 52 4.30 -1.89 -19.82
N ASN A 53 4.16 -3.13 -19.37
CA ASN A 53 2.89 -3.71 -19.00
C ASN A 53 2.77 -3.71 -17.49
N LEU A 54 1.78 -3.02 -16.93
CA LEU A 54 1.48 -2.98 -15.51
C LEU A 54 0.10 -3.59 -15.25
N TRP A 55 -0.03 -4.43 -14.22
CA TRP A 55 -1.33 -4.89 -13.72
C TRP A 55 -1.27 -5.15 -12.22
N ALA A 56 -2.43 -5.30 -11.59
CA ALA A 56 -2.55 -5.77 -10.22
C ALA A 56 -3.53 -6.92 -10.10
N VAL A 57 -3.22 -7.85 -9.18
CA VAL A 57 -4.11 -8.93 -8.76
C VAL A 57 -4.75 -8.52 -7.43
N PHE A 58 -6.06 -8.32 -7.43
CA PHE A 58 -6.86 -8.04 -6.26
C PHE A 58 -7.47 -9.33 -5.72
N LYS A 59 -7.29 -9.62 -4.44
CA LYS A 59 -7.83 -10.80 -3.75
C LYS A 59 -8.76 -10.35 -2.63
N SER A 60 -9.97 -10.90 -2.63
CA SER A 60 -10.98 -10.64 -1.61
C SER A 60 -10.86 -11.63 -0.45
N SER A 61 -11.18 -11.18 0.77
CA SER A 61 -11.23 -12.04 1.96
C SER A 61 -12.29 -13.14 1.87
N VAL A 62 -13.21 -13.04 0.90
CA VAL A 62 -14.26 -14.02 0.62
C VAL A 62 -13.94 -14.93 -0.58
N GLY A 63 -12.72 -14.84 -1.13
CA GLY A 63 -12.19 -15.78 -2.11
C GLY A 63 -12.24 -15.36 -3.58
N ASP A 64 -12.72 -14.15 -3.89
CA ASP A 64 -12.68 -13.63 -5.27
C ASP A 64 -11.26 -13.18 -5.64
N SER A 65 -10.91 -13.29 -6.92
CA SER A 65 -9.68 -12.75 -7.49
C SER A 65 -9.98 -12.00 -8.78
N LEU A 66 -9.49 -10.77 -8.90
CA LEU A 66 -9.71 -9.91 -10.05
C LEU A 66 -8.39 -9.28 -10.51
N VAL A 67 -8.12 -9.32 -11.81
CA VAL A 67 -6.95 -8.66 -12.41
C VAL A 67 -7.39 -7.33 -13.03
N ARG A 68 -6.63 -6.26 -12.76
CA ARG A 68 -6.85 -4.96 -13.42
C ARG A 68 -5.57 -4.45 -14.07
N PRO A 69 -5.65 -3.94 -15.31
CA PRO A 69 -4.51 -3.30 -15.95
C PRO A 69 -4.22 -1.96 -15.26
N GLY A 70 -2.94 -1.63 -15.21
CA GLY A 70 -2.48 -0.26 -14.98
C GLY A 70 -2.34 0.49 -16.30
N PHE A 71 -2.20 1.80 -16.19
CA PHE A 71 -1.97 2.69 -17.32
C PHE A 71 -0.97 3.76 -16.94
N TRP A 72 -0.21 4.21 -17.93
CA TRP A 72 0.70 5.34 -17.81
C TRP A 72 -0.12 6.64 -17.77
N ASP A 73 0.18 7.52 -16.82
CA ASP A 73 -0.52 8.80 -16.59
C ASP A 73 0.38 10.02 -16.86
N GLY A 74 1.47 9.83 -17.61
CA GLY A 74 2.47 10.87 -17.90
C GLY A 74 3.72 10.77 -17.04
N ASP A 75 4.85 11.25 -17.56
CA ASP A 75 6.16 11.21 -16.89
C ASP A 75 6.50 9.81 -16.33
N GLN A 76 6.78 9.72 -15.03
CA GLN A 76 6.99 8.46 -14.30
C GLN A 76 5.71 7.98 -13.60
N SER A 77 4.56 8.63 -13.81
CA SER A 77 3.31 8.32 -13.12
C SER A 77 2.56 7.17 -13.77
N TRP A 78 2.08 6.26 -12.93
CA TRP A 78 1.29 5.10 -13.31
C TRP A 78 0.11 4.93 -12.37
N LYS A 79 -1.01 4.45 -12.90
CA LYS A 79 -2.24 4.28 -12.13
C LYS A 79 -2.89 2.95 -12.37
N ILE A 80 -3.51 2.40 -11.32
CA ILE A 80 -4.41 1.25 -11.38
C ILE A 80 -5.72 1.65 -10.73
N ARG A 81 -6.83 1.40 -11.41
CA ARG A 81 -8.18 1.67 -10.89
C ARG A 81 -8.91 0.37 -10.61
N PHE A 82 -9.51 0.29 -9.43
CA PHE A 82 -10.35 -0.82 -9.02
C PHE A 82 -11.62 -0.30 -8.36
N ALA A 83 -12.77 -0.83 -8.77
CA ALA A 83 -14.03 -0.58 -8.09
C ALA A 83 -14.49 -1.88 -7.41
N PRO A 84 -14.54 -1.94 -6.07
CA PRO A 84 -14.90 -3.19 -5.39
C PRO A 84 -16.34 -3.57 -5.74
N PRO A 85 -16.57 -4.82 -6.21
CA PRO A 85 -17.90 -5.27 -6.60
C PRO A 85 -18.78 -5.70 -5.41
N LYS A 86 -18.22 -5.81 -4.20
CA LYS A 86 -18.89 -6.28 -2.98
C LYS A 86 -18.47 -5.39 -1.80
N ALA A 87 -19.46 -4.88 -1.05
CA ALA A 87 -19.28 -4.23 0.24
C ALA A 87 -18.96 -5.24 1.36
N ASP A 88 -18.54 -4.76 2.52
CA ASP A 88 -18.18 -5.53 3.71
C ASP A 88 -17.08 -6.59 3.47
N VAL A 89 -16.16 -6.28 2.57
CA VAL A 89 -15.09 -7.20 2.14
C VAL A 89 -13.74 -6.53 2.20
N THR A 90 -12.76 -7.21 2.81
CA THR A 90 -11.36 -6.78 2.77
C THR A 90 -10.72 -7.24 1.47
N TRP A 91 -10.08 -6.32 0.77
CA TRP A 91 -9.35 -6.56 -0.45
C TRP A 91 -7.87 -6.30 -0.23
N THR A 92 -7.04 -7.22 -0.72
CA THR A 92 -5.59 -7.04 -0.83
C THR A 92 -5.22 -6.96 -2.30
N TYR A 93 -4.14 -6.27 -2.63
CA TYR A 93 -3.59 -6.30 -3.98
C TYR A 93 -2.07 -6.48 -4.00
N GLU A 94 -1.58 -7.00 -5.11
CA GLU A 94 -0.16 -7.03 -5.47
C GLU A 94 -0.01 -6.61 -6.93
N THR A 95 0.90 -5.68 -7.21
CA THR A 95 1.19 -5.18 -8.55
C THR A 95 2.31 -5.98 -9.21
N PHE A 96 2.26 -6.04 -10.54
CA PHE A 96 3.23 -6.71 -11.38
C PHE A 96 3.50 -5.84 -12.59
N ALA A 97 4.77 -5.69 -12.92
CA ALA A 97 5.23 -4.97 -14.11
C ALA A 97 6.15 -5.86 -14.95
N ASN A 98 6.09 -5.67 -16.28
CA ASN A 98 7.06 -6.18 -17.24
C ASN A 98 7.48 -5.05 -18.20
N PRO A 99 8.76 -4.66 -18.25
CA PRO A 99 9.87 -5.15 -17.43
C PRO A 99 9.64 -4.93 -15.93
N GLU A 100 10.35 -5.68 -15.09
CA GLU A 100 10.33 -5.44 -13.65
C GLU A 100 10.92 -4.05 -13.38
N ASP A 101 10.16 -3.22 -12.68
CA ASP A 101 10.52 -1.87 -12.26
C ASP A 101 10.27 -1.79 -10.76
N ASP A 102 11.28 -1.39 -9.98
CA ASP A 102 11.19 -1.36 -8.51
C ASP A 102 10.15 -0.37 -7.98
N GLY A 103 9.73 0.61 -8.77
CA GLY A 103 8.65 1.55 -8.49
C GLY A 103 7.25 1.02 -8.80
N LEU A 104 7.13 0.03 -9.70
CA LEU A 104 5.86 -0.50 -10.18
C LEU A 104 5.57 -1.94 -9.76
N HIS A 105 6.58 -2.81 -9.66
CA HIS A 105 6.44 -4.23 -9.38
C HIS A 105 6.37 -4.50 -7.86
N GLY A 106 5.60 -5.52 -7.47
CA GLY A 106 5.56 -6.04 -6.09
C GLY A 106 4.94 -5.10 -5.07
N LYS A 107 4.24 -4.04 -5.50
CA LYS A 107 3.57 -3.09 -4.59
C LYS A 107 2.31 -3.72 -4.03
N LYS A 108 2.14 -3.58 -2.71
CA LYS A 108 1.06 -4.22 -1.95
C LYS A 108 0.24 -3.19 -1.23
N GLY A 109 -1.04 -3.49 -1.06
CA GLY A 109 -1.93 -2.70 -0.23
C GLY A 109 -3.15 -3.49 0.20
N THR A 110 -3.87 -2.91 1.16
CA THR A 110 -5.13 -3.45 1.67
C THR A 110 -6.13 -2.32 1.82
N PHE A 111 -7.41 -2.60 1.56
CA PHE A 111 -8.52 -1.69 1.81
C PHE A 111 -9.78 -2.50 2.12
N HIS A 112 -10.74 -1.86 2.78
CA HIS A 112 -12.03 -2.47 3.09
C HIS A 112 -13.11 -1.82 2.23
N SER A 113 -13.93 -2.63 1.56
CA SER A 113 -15.08 -2.12 0.83
C SER A 113 -16.23 -1.89 1.81
N VAL A 114 -16.93 -0.77 1.68
CA VAL A 114 -18.13 -0.40 2.45
C VAL A 114 -19.33 -0.11 1.57
#